data_AF-A0A9D1WVF0-F1
#
_entry.id   AF-A0A9D1WVF0-F1
#
_cell.length_a   1.000
_cell.length_b   1.000
_cell.length_c   1.000
_cell.angle_alpha   90.00
_cell.angle_beta   90.00
_cell.angle_gamma   90.00
#
_symmetry.space_group_name_H-M   'P 1'
#
loop_
_entity.id
_entity.type
_entity.pdbx_description
1 polymer ?
#
loop_
_entity_poly.entity_id
_entity_poly.type
_entity_poly.pdbx_seq_one_letter_code
_entity_poly.pdbx_strand_id
1 'polypeptide(L)'
;MEKEKASAREWHVHKAIPEDLPMIAELEKTAFRKPWSLSGIESFYYKKTSDIYVWRDRNRISGFIMAEHILEQGELQRIAIVPFIRRMGIGTLFLQEFRERYRKMGVETIYLEVRESNRIARNFYKKSGFEEYGRRAKYYTDPMEDAILMFWDDPHPLQSLPLESESSSPYNDSCKEEESMICNVCGNKLTEKTDFVEIKKEWGYFSNKDTEIHELKICERCYDRIVKQFEVPPKVTEKNEILS
;
A
#
# COMPACT_ATOMS: atom_id res chain seq x y z
N MET A 1 39.23 5.78 7.94
CA MET A 1 38.58 6.46 6.79
C MET A 1 37.75 5.41 6.06
N GLU A 2 36.64 5.01 6.68
CA GLU A 2 35.73 4.00 6.16
C GLU A 2 34.62 4.73 5.40
N LYS A 3 34.54 4.49 4.10
CA LYS A 3 33.40 4.89 3.30
C LYS A 3 32.31 3.85 3.57
N GLU A 4 31.39 4.17 4.47
CA GLU A 4 30.12 3.47 4.61
C GLU A 4 29.45 3.43 3.23
N LYS A 5 29.30 2.22 2.69
CA LYS A 5 28.44 1.97 1.53
C LYS A 5 27.00 2.19 2.01
N ALA A 6 26.51 3.42 1.87
CA ALA A 6 25.09 3.73 1.94
C ALA A 6 24.34 2.79 0.98
N SER A 7 23.66 1.80 1.57
CA SER A 7 22.79 0.88 0.86
C SER A 7 21.70 1.69 0.15
N ALA A 8 21.57 1.53 -1.16
CA ALA A 8 20.64 2.28 -2.02
C ALA A 8 19.15 1.94 -1.79
N ARG A 9 18.75 1.54 -0.59
CA ARG A 9 17.39 1.07 -0.24
C ARG A 9 16.92 1.51 1.15
N GLU A 10 17.42 2.60 1.70
CA GLU A 10 16.76 3.26 2.83
C GLU A 10 15.50 3.99 2.36
N TRP A 11 14.39 3.27 2.49
CA TRP A 11 12.99 3.62 2.35
C TRP A 11 12.69 5.12 2.51
N HIS A 12 12.38 5.79 1.40
CA HIS A 12 12.14 7.23 1.26
C HIS A 12 10.90 7.78 2.00
N VAL A 13 10.11 6.96 2.70
CA VAL A 13 8.84 7.40 3.31
C VAL A 13 8.99 7.65 4.80
N HIS A 14 8.78 8.90 5.24
CA HIS A 14 8.87 9.31 6.64
C HIS A 14 7.64 10.11 7.07
N LYS A 15 7.32 10.12 8.37
CA LYS A 15 6.39 11.11 8.94
C LYS A 15 7.04 12.48 8.83
N ALA A 16 6.29 13.49 8.39
CA ALA A 16 6.79 14.86 8.26
C ALA A 16 7.23 15.40 9.62
N ILE A 17 8.26 16.25 9.62
CA ILE A 17 8.62 17.10 10.76
C ILE A 17 8.17 18.55 10.47
N PRO A 18 8.09 19.44 11.46
CA PRO A 18 7.64 20.83 11.24
C PRO A 18 8.44 21.57 10.15
N GLU A 19 9.72 21.26 10.01
CA GLU A 19 10.63 21.84 9.00
C GLU A 19 10.27 21.43 7.56
N ASP A 20 9.46 20.38 7.39
CA ASP A 20 9.01 19.91 6.08
C ASP A 20 7.82 20.71 5.53
N LEU A 21 7.03 21.34 6.42
CA LEU A 21 5.76 21.98 6.05
C LEU A 21 5.92 23.08 4.98
N PRO A 22 6.96 23.93 5.00
CA PRO A 22 7.19 24.89 3.92
C PRO A 22 7.41 24.21 2.55
N MET A 23 8.19 23.13 2.50
CA MET A 23 8.44 22.39 1.25
C MET A 23 7.18 21.65 0.77
N ILE A 24 6.38 21.13 1.68
CA ILE A 24 5.08 20.51 1.36
C ILE A 24 4.14 21.56 0.76
N ALA A 25 4.08 22.76 1.34
CA ALA A 25 3.26 23.86 0.82
C ALA A 25 3.69 24.29 -0.60
N GLU A 26 4.99 24.32 -0.88
CA GLU A 26 5.48 24.56 -2.24
C GLU A 26 5.07 23.44 -3.21
N LEU A 27 5.17 22.17 -2.78
CA LEU A 27 4.75 21.04 -3.61
C LEU A 27 3.23 21.05 -3.86
N GLU A 28 2.41 21.38 -2.85
CA GLU A 28 0.95 21.53 -2.94
C GLU A 28 0.57 22.57 -4.00
N LYS A 29 1.25 23.74 -4.04
CA LYS A 29 1.05 24.78 -5.06
C LYS A 29 1.29 24.28 -6.49
N THR A 30 2.26 23.39 -6.69
CA THR A 30 2.54 22.83 -8.01
C THR A 30 1.61 21.67 -8.39
N ALA A 31 1.04 20.99 -7.39
CA ALA A 31 0.25 19.78 -7.60
C ALA A 31 -1.25 20.05 -7.78
N PHE A 32 -1.78 21.10 -7.13
CA PHE A 32 -3.22 21.35 -7.07
C PHE A 32 -3.59 22.76 -7.52
N ARG A 33 -4.70 22.88 -8.26
CA ARG A 33 -5.25 24.17 -8.72
C ARG A 33 -5.68 25.07 -7.55
N LYS A 34 -6.18 24.48 -6.46
CA LYS A 34 -6.52 25.16 -5.20
C LYS A 34 -5.67 24.58 -4.09
N PRO A 35 -4.42 25.03 -3.94
CA PRO A 35 -3.53 24.52 -2.92
C PRO A 35 -3.99 24.97 -1.53
N TRP A 36 -3.77 24.13 -0.52
CA TRP A 36 -3.85 24.59 0.87
C TRP A 36 -2.77 25.62 1.17
N SER A 37 -3.10 26.61 2.02
CA SER A 37 -2.11 27.55 2.55
C SER A 37 -1.16 26.82 3.49
N LEU A 38 0.04 27.38 3.69
CA LEU A 38 0.98 26.88 4.71
C LEU A 38 0.30 26.80 6.09
N SER A 39 -0.43 27.84 6.48
CA SER A 39 -1.20 27.84 7.73
C SER A 39 -2.25 26.74 7.82
N GLY A 40 -2.89 26.38 6.69
CA GLY A 40 -3.83 25.26 6.64
C GLY A 40 -3.14 23.91 6.80
N ILE A 41 -1.98 23.75 6.19
CA ILE A 41 -1.14 22.56 6.33
C ILE A 41 -0.59 22.43 7.75
N GLU A 42 -0.14 23.52 8.36
CA GLU A 42 0.29 23.57 9.77
C GLU A 42 -0.87 23.21 10.71
N SER A 43 -2.04 23.83 10.51
CA SER A 43 -3.23 23.51 11.30
C SER A 43 -3.63 22.05 11.14
N PHE A 44 -3.46 21.46 9.95
CA PHE A 44 -3.68 20.04 9.74
C PHE A 44 -2.67 19.22 10.52
N TYR A 45 -1.37 19.46 10.33
CA TYR A 45 -0.26 18.74 10.97
C TYR A 45 -0.39 18.59 12.49
N TYR A 46 -0.89 19.63 13.18
CA TYR A 46 -1.04 19.60 14.64
C TYR A 46 -2.31 18.89 15.15
N LYS A 47 -3.21 18.43 14.27
CA LYS A 47 -4.36 17.60 14.68
C LYS A 47 -3.88 16.22 15.10
N LYS A 48 -4.35 15.74 16.25
CA LYS A 48 -4.00 14.41 16.79
C LYS A 48 -4.36 13.24 15.88
N THR A 49 -5.43 13.41 15.10
CA THR A 49 -5.98 12.40 14.19
C THR A 49 -5.38 12.48 12.79
N SER A 50 -4.43 13.38 12.56
CA SER A 50 -3.86 13.62 11.23
C SER A 50 -2.43 13.11 11.13
N ASP A 51 -2.09 12.69 9.92
CA ASP A 51 -0.76 12.27 9.55
C ASP A 51 -0.35 12.93 8.23
N ILE A 52 0.88 13.43 8.21
CA ILE A 52 1.54 13.84 6.98
C ILE A 52 2.76 12.94 6.80
N TYR A 53 2.80 12.24 5.68
CA TYR A 53 3.97 11.48 5.25
C TYR A 53 4.63 12.16 4.07
N VAL A 54 5.95 12.05 3.99
CA VAL A 54 6.76 12.62 2.92
C VAL A 54 7.56 11.52 2.24
N TRP A 55 7.62 11.59 0.91
CA TRP A 55 8.61 10.86 0.12
C TRP A 55 9.84 11.75 -0.02
N ARG A 56 10.90 11.44 0.72
CA ARG A 56 12.15 12.20 0.77
C ARG A 56 13.24 11.47 0.01
N ASP A 57 13.82 12.14 -0.98
CA ASP A 57 15.07 11.74 -1.62
C ASP A 57 16.18 12.70 -1.18
N ARG A 58 17.16 12.19 -0.42
CA ARG A 58 18.20 13.01 0.23
C ARG A 58 17.59 14.12 1.10
N ASN A 59 17.87 15.39 0.80
CA ASN A 59 17.32 16.56 1.51
C ASN A 59 16.11 17.17 0.81
N ARG A 60 15.46 16.47 -0.12
CA ARG A 60 14.34 17.02 -0.90
C ARG A 60 13.08 16.18 -0.75
N ILE A 61 11.97 16.85 -0.42
CA ILE A 61 10.64 16.26 -0.49
C ILE A 61 10.22 16.19 -1.96
N SER A 62 10.02 14.97 -2.43
CA SER A 62 9.57 14.67 -3.79
C SER A 62 8.12 14.18 -3.83
N GLY A 63 7.49 14.01 -2.68
CA GLY A 63 6.08 13.67 -2.57
C GLY A 63 5.57 13.85 -1.15
N PHE A 64 4.26 14.00 -0.99
CA PHE A 64 3.60 13.92 0.31
C PHE A 64 2.24 13.23 0.22
N ILE A 65 1.81 12.70 1.36
CA ILE A 65 0.46 12.23 1.63
C ILE A 65 -0.02 12.96 2.88
N MET A 66 -1.23 13.53 2.82
CA MET A 66 -1.94 14.04 3.99
C MET A 66 -3.19 13.21 4.17
N ALA A 67 -3.40 12.68 5.36
CA ALA A 67 -4.55 11.88 5.68
C ALA A 67 -4.92 12.06 7.15
N GLU A 68 -6.16 11.75 7.49
CA GLU A 68 -6.61 11.67 8.88
C GLU A 68 -7.25 10.32 9.14
N HIS A 69 -7.39 9.95 10.40
CA HIS A 69 -7.98 8.69 10.81
C HIS A 69 -8.74 8.84 12.13
N ILE A 70 -9.83 8.08 12.26
CA ILE A 70 -10.63 7.95 13.47
C ILE A 70 -11.02 6.48 13.57
N LEU A 71 -10.62 5.82 14.66
CA LEU A 71 -10.83 4.39 14.86
C LEU A 71 -10.32 3.59 13.65
N GLU A 72 -11.16 2.73 13.08
CA GLU A 72 -10.87 1.86 11.95
C GLU A 72 -10.98 2.57 10.58
N GLN A 73 -11.27 3.88 10.56
CA GLN A 73 -11.50 4.63 9.33
C GLN A 73 -10.42 5.68 9.08
N GLY A 74 -9.90 5.71 7.87
CA GLY A 74 -8.97 6.73 7.37
C GLY A 74 -9.58 7.54 6.23
N GLU A 75 -9.16 8.79 6.08
CA GLU A 75 -9.50 9.64 4.94
C GLU A 75 -8.23 10.21 4.30
N LEU A 76 -8.01 9.87 3.03
CA LEU A 76 -6.90 10.40 2.23
C LEU A 76 -7.28 11.79 1.68
N GLN A 77 -6.73 12.82 2.31
CA GLN A 77 -7.00 14.22 1.95
C GLN A 77 -6.18 14.67 0.73
N ARG A 78 -4.88 14.34 0.70
CA ARG A 78 -3.97 14.74 -0.39
C ARG A 78 -2.94 13.65 -0.66
N ILE A 79 -2.62 13.49 -1.94
CA ILE A 79 -1.43 12.77 -2.40
C ILE A 79 -0.83 13.52 -3.59
N ALA A 80 0.45 13.80 -3.53
CA ALA A 80 1.17 14.42 -4.62
C ALA A 80 2.59 13.89 -4.72
N ILE A 81 3.06 13.75 -5.96
CA ILE A 81 4.45 13.49 -6.31
C ILE A 81 4.90 14.63 -7.24
N VAL A 82 6.14 15.07 -7.11
CA VAL A 82 6.75 16.06 -8.01
C VAL A 82 6.62 15.63 -9.48
N PRO A 83 6.29 16.54 -10.41
CA PRO A 83 6.00 16.17 -11.81
C PRO A 83 7.07 15.33 -12.50
N PHE A 84 8.35 15.58 -12.22
CA PHE A 84 9.49 14.98 -12.91
C PHE A 84 9.72 13.49 -12.60
N ILE A 85 9.11 12.93 -11.55
CA ILE A 85 9.20 11.49 -11.23
C ILE A 85 7.84 10.78 -11.27
N ARG A 86 6.82 11.43 -11.83
CA ARG A 86 5.51 10.78 -12.02
C ARG A 86 5.62 9.66 -13.04
N ARG A 87 4.70 8.69 -12.95
CA ARG A 87 4.62 7.51 -13.84
C ARG A 87 5.82 6.55 -13.75
N MET A 88 6.70 6.72 -12.76
CA MET A 88 7.80 5.79 -12.45
C MET A 88 7.43 4.77 -11.34
N GLY A 89 6.14 4.62 -11.02
CA GLY A 89 5.68 3.71 -9.95
C GLY A 89 5.79 4.26 -8.52
N ILE A 90 6.46 5.40 -8.31
CA ILE A 90 6.69 5.99 -6.97
C ILE A 90 5.39 6.29 -6.23
N GLY A 91 4.37 6.84 -6.91
CA GLY A 91 3.08 7.09 -6.27
C GLY A 91 2.40 5.82 -5.78
N THR A 92 2.57 4.70 -6.51
CA THR A 92 2.02 3.40 -6.10
C THR A 92 2.76 2.86 -4.88
N LEU A 93 4.10 2.93 -4.89
CA LEU A 93 4.89 2.50 -3.74
C LEU A 93 4.56 3.35 -2.50
N PHE A 94 4.47 4.67 -2.67
CA PHE A 94 4.15 5.58 -1.58
C PHE A 94 2.77 5.32 -0.99
N LEU A 95 1.76 5.07 -1.83
CA LEU A 95 0.42 4.71 -1.37
C LEU A 95 0.39 3.33 -0.68
N GLN A 96 1.23 2.37 -1.11
CA GLN A 96 1.39 1.09 -0.42
C GLN A 96 1.99 1.26 0.97
N GLU A 97 3.08 2.01 1.09
CA GLU A 97 3.72 2.32 2.39
C GLU A 97 2.79 3.08 3.33
N PHE A 98 2.00 4.02 2.79
CA PHE A 98 0.98 4.73 3.55
C PHE A 98 -0.08 3.77 4.13
N ARG A 99 -0.65 2.90 3.29
CA ARG A 99 -1.64 1.90 3.74
C ARG A 99 -1.08 0.97 4.78
N GLU A 100 0.17 0.56 4.63
CA GLU A 100 0.85 -0.29 5.59
C GLU A 100 0.93 0.36 6.98
N ARG A 101 1.22 1.66 7.02
CA ARG A 101 1.28 2.42 8.27
C ARG A 101 -0.10 2.58 8.90
N TYR A 102 -1.10 2.90 8.09
CA TYR A 102 -2.49 3.03 8.55
C TYR A 102 -3.04 1.70 9.07
N ARG A 103 -2.75 0.59 8.40
CA ARG A 103 -3.07 -0.76 8.84
C ARG A 103 -2.47 -1.08 10.21
N LYS A 104 -1.19 -0.75 10.41
CA LYS A 104 -0.51 -0.89 11.72
C LYS A 104 -1.12 -0.03 12.83
N MET A 105 -1.86 1.01 12.48
CA MET A 105 -2.61 1.86 13.41
C MET A 105 -4.04 1.35 13.66
N GLY A 106 -4.43 0.23 13.06
CA GLY A 106 -5.76 -0.36 13.18
C GLY A 106 -6.79 0.23 12.21
N VAL A 107 -6.37 1.00 11.21
CA VAL A 107 -7.27 1.47 10.15
C VAL A 107 -7.56 0.34 9.17
N GLU A 108 -8.83 -0.02 9.03
CA GLU A 108 -9.32 -1.08 8.15
C GLU A 108 -9.83 -0.51 6.82
N THR A 109 -10.46 0.66 6.81
CA THR A 109 -11.01 1.27 5.59
C THR A 109 -10.44 2.66 5.37
N ILE A 110 -10.01 2.95 4.14
CA ILE A 110 -9.53 4.27 3.73
C ILE A 110 -10.46 4.83 2.66
N TYR A 111 -11.05 5.99 2.96
CA TYR A 111 -11.91 6.74 2.05
C TYR A 111 -11.12 7.83 1.34
N LEU A 112 -11.59 8.19 0.14
CA LEU A 112 -11.11 9.36 -0.58
C LEU A 112 -12.19 9.95 -1.48
N GLU A 113 -11.97 11.21 -1.84
CA GLU A 113 -12.78 11.94 -2.81
C GLU A 113 -11.89 12.40 -3.96
N VAL A 114 -12.38 12.21 -5.19
CA VAL A 114 -11.66 12.65 -6.38
C VAL A 114 -12.61 13.29 -7.37
N ARG A 115 -12.18 14.42 -7.95
CA ARG A 115 -12.88 15.11 -9.05
C ARG A 115 -13.22 14.13 -10.17
N GLU A 116 -14.47 14.13 -10.64
CA GLU A 116 -14.91 13.22 -11.71
C GLU A 116 -14.03 13.32 -12.95
N SER A 117 -13.62 14.55 -13.30
CA SER A 117 -12.75 14.87 -14.44
C SER A 117 -11.31 14.37 -14.30
N ASN A 118 -10.84 14.08 -13.07
CA ASN A 118 -9.46 13.64 -12.82
C ASN A 118 -9.26 12.14 -13.10
N ARG A 119 -9.37 11.77 -14.38
CA ARG A 119 -9.25 10.38 -14.86
C ARG A 119 -7.91 9.74 -14.49
N ILE A 120 -6.83 10.53 -14.42
CA ILE A 120 -5.50 10.03 -14.05
C ILE A 120 -5.50 9.55 -12.60
N ALA A 121 -5.98 10.37 -11.66
CA ALA A 121 -6.06 10.00 -10.24
C ALA A 121 -7.04 8.84 -10.02
N ARG A 122 -8.22 8.87 -10.66
CA ARG A 122 -9.19 7.77 -10.58
C ARG A 122 -8.60 6.44 -11.02
N ASN A 123 -7.91 6.41 -12.16
CA ASN A 123 -7.26 5.20 -12.65
C ASN A 123 -6.11 4.76 -11.74
N PHE A 124 -5.37 5.70 -11.16
CA PHE A 124 -4.32 5.42 -10.17
C PHE A 124 -4.90 4.75 -8.92
N TYR A 125 -6.00 5.25 -8.38
CA TYR A 125 -6.67 4.67 -7.23
C TYR A 125 -7.28 3.29 -7.54
N LYS A 126 -7.98 3.14 -8.67
CA LYS A 126 -8.51 1.83 -9.12
C LYS A 126 -7.41 0.77 -9.25
N LYS A 127 -6.28 1.12 -9.89
CA LYS A 127 -5.12 0.22 -10.00
C LYS A 127 -4.49 -0.11 -8.65
N SER A 128 -4.64 0.78 -7.67
CA SER A 128 -4.14 0.58 -6.32
C SER A 128 -5.12 -0.18 -5.42
N GLY A 129 -6.29 -0.58 -5.94
CA GLY A 129 -7.28 -1.39 -5.24
C GLY A 129 -8.44 -0.61 -4.63
N PHE A 130 -8.58 0.69 -4.92
CA PHE A 130 -9.75 1.45 -4.47
C PHE A 130 -10.96 1.19 -5.37
N GLU A 131 -12.13 1.10 -4.75
CA GLU A 131 -13.41 0.87 -5.40
C GLU A 131 -14.31 2.11 -5.29
N GLU A 132 -15.09 2.39 -6.34
CA GLU A 132 -16.04 3.52 -6.34
C GLU A 132 -17.32 3.08 -5.63
N TYR A 133 -17.73 3.77 -4.57
CA TYR A 133 -18.96 3.44 -3.82
C TYR A 133 -20.06 4.49 -3.92
N GLY A 134 -19.74 5.67 -4.46
CA GLY A 134 -20.71 6.74 -4.52
C GLY A 134 -20.23 7.98 -5.26
N ARG A 135 -21.11 8.97 -5.26
CA ARG A 135 -20.89 10.26 -5.91
C ARG A 135 -21.56 11.37 -5.11
N ARG A 136 -20.84 12.47 -4.88
CA ARG A 136 -21.41 13.73 -4.38
C ARG A 136 -21.61 14.69 -5.54
N ALA A 137 -22.87 14.94 -5.88
CA ALA A 137 -23.23 15.85 -6.97
C ALA A 137 -22.81 17.29 -6.64
N LYS A 138 -22.20 17.99 -7.60
CA LYS A 138 -21.81 19.41 -7.52
C LYS A 138 -20.94 19.76 -6.29
N TYR A 139 -20.12 18.81 -5.85
CA TYR A 139 -19.31 18.95 -4.65
C TYR A 139 -18.20 20.00 -4.80
N TYR A 140 -17.50 19.98 -5.94
CA TYR A 140 -16.52 21.01 -6.25
C TYR A 140 -17.22 22.17 -6.97
N THR A 141 -16.83 23.41 -6.66
CA THR A 141 -17.51 24.62 -7.15
C THR A 141 -16.69 25.42 -8.18
N ASP A 142 -15.46 25.01 -8.46
CA ASP A 142 -14.55 25.69 -9.38
C ASP A 142 -13.60 24.69 -10.06
N PRO A 143 -13.92 24.25 -11.29
CA PRO A 143 -15.25 24.32 -11.91
C PRO A 143 -16.30 23.51 -11.13
N MET A 144 -17.59 23.74 -11.38
CA MET A 144 -18.66 22.93 -10.79
C MET A 144 -18.55 21.49 -11.31
N GLU A 145 -18.29 20.54 -10.42
CA GLU A 145 -18.19 19.13 -10.78
C GLU A 145 -18.47 18.19 -9.60
N ASP A 146 -18.81 16.96 -9.94
CA ASP A 146 -19.09 15.90 -8.97
C ASP A 146 -17.78 15.37 -8.36
N ALA A 147 -17.87 14.93 -7.10
CA ALA A 147 -16.84 14.10 -6.49
C ALA A 147 -17.22 12.63 -6.61
N ILE A 148 -16.28 11.83 -7.09
CA ILE A 148 -16.35 10.38 -7.04
C ILE A 148 -15.81 9.96 -5.68
N LEU A 149 -16.62 9.21 -4.93
CA LEU A 149 -16.24 8.66 -3.65
C LEU A 149 -15.66 7.27 -3.86
N MET A 150 -14.46 7.05 -3.32
CA MET A 150 -13.79 5.77 -3.40
C MET A 150 -13.36 5.30 -2.01
N PHE A 151 -13.30 3.99 -1.83
CA PHE A 151 -12.80 3.37 -0.60
C PHE A 151 -11.82 2.26 -0.92
N TRP A 152 -10.95 1.96 0.02
CA TRP A 152 -10.10 0.78 0.02
C TRP A 152 -10.26 0.11 1.38
N ASP A 153 -10.69 -1.15 1.36
CA ASP A 153 -10.69 -2.00 2.56
C ASP A 153 -9.40 -2.81 2.62
N ASP A 154 -8.84 -2.90 3.82
CA ASP A 154 -7.73 -3.79 4.12
C ASP A 154 -8.19 -5.23 3.93
N PRO A 155 -7.59 -6.00 3.00
CA PRO A 155 -7.95 -7.39 2.84
C PRO A 155 -7.54 -8.24 4.07
N HIS A 156 -6.66 -7.73 4.94
CA HIS A 156 -6.10 -8.44 6.09
C HIS A 156 -6.10 -7.56 7.35
N PRO A 157 -7.28 -7.16 7.87
CA PRO A 157 -7.36 -6.36 9.07
C PRO A 157 -6.60 -7.06 10.20
N LEU A 158 -5.76 -6.30 10.90
CA LEU A 158 -5.09 -6.80 12.09
C LEU A 158 -6.20 -7.17 13.07
N GLN A 159 -6.41 -8.47 13.31
CA GLN A 159 -7.46 -8.96 14.21
C GLN A 159 -7.49 -8.09 15.47
N SER A 160 -8.64 -7.45 15.70
CA SER A 160 -8.90 -6.68 16.91
C SER A 160 -8.38 -7.47 18.11
N LEU A 161 -7.48 -6.86 18.89
CA LEU A 161 -6.98 -7.41 20.15
C LEU A 161 -8.16 -8.04 20.91
N PRO A 162 -8.09 -9.32 21.30
CA PRO A 162 -9.12 -9.89 22.16
C PRO A 162 -9.22 -8.98 23.38
N LEU A 163 -10.41 -8.44 23.65
CA LEU A 163 -10.70 -7.81 24.92
C LEU A 163 -10.37 -8.84 26.01
N GLU A 164 -9.28 -8.61 26.73
CA GLU A 164 -8.86 -9.45 27.84
C GLU A 164 -9.99 -9.48 28.88
N SER A 165 -10.74 -10.58 28.91
CA SER A 165 -11.44 -10.98 30.13
C SER A 165 -10.41 -11.71 31.01
N GLU A 166 -10.00 -11.04 32.08
CA GLU A 166 -9.19 -11.62 33.15
C GLU A 166 -9.78 -12.95 33.64
N SER A 167 -9.01 -14.04 33.50
CA SER A 167 -8.84 -15.05 34.56
C SER A 167 -7.84 -16.14 34.13
N SER A 168 -6.65 -16.07 34.74
CA SER A 168 -5.77 -17.18 35.16
C SER A 168 -5.81 -18.52 34.41
N SER A 169 -4.66 -18.92 33.84
CA SER A 169 -3.85 -20.01 34.40
C SER A 169 -2.51 -20.16 33.65
N PRO A 170 -1.37 -20.31 34.35
CA PRO A 170 -0.08 -20.62 33.73
C PRO A 170 0.18 -22.13 33.81
N TYR A 171 0.20 -22.87 32.69
CA TYR A 171 1.05 -24.07 32.47
C TYR A 171 0.74 -24.72 31.10
N ASN A 172 1.82 -24.97 30.34
CA ASN A 172 2.04 -25.91 29.24
C ASN A 172 0.84 -26.45 28.45
N ASP A 173 0.85 -26.29 27.13
CA ASP A 173 1.28 -27.41 26.27
C ASP A 173 1.63 -26.95 24.85
N SER A 174 2.52 -27.72 24.24
CA SER A 174 3.02 -27.66 22.87
C SER A 174 1.94 -27.43 21.79
N CYS A 175 1.77 -26.19 21.32
CA CYS A 175 1.07 -25.92 20.07
C CYS A 175 2.09 -25.93 18.93
N LYS A 176 2.14 -27.07 18.23
CA LYS A 176 2.71 -27.18 16.89
C LYS A 176 2.25 -25.96 16.09
N GLU A 177 3.20 -25.22 15.53
CA GLU A 177 2.92 -24.29 14.45
C GLU A 177 2.31 -25.12 13.33
N GLU A 178 0.98 -25.16 13.25
CA GLU A 178 0.30 -25.53 12.02
C GLU A 178 0.76 -24.48 11.01
N GLU A 179 1.77 -24.83 10.22
CA GLU A 179 2.24 -24.07 9.06
C GLU A 179 1.03 -23.87 8.14
N SER A 180 0.26 -22.82 8.42
CA SER A 180 -0.91 -22.50 7.63
C SER A 180 -0.40 -22.19 6.23
N MET A 181 -0.71 -23.05 5.26
CA MET A 181 -0.34 -22.80 3.87
C MET A 181 -1.02 -21.50 3.44
N ILE A 182 -0.24 -20.47 3.15
CA ILE A 182 -0.75 -19.16 2.75
C ILE A 182 -0.25 -18.80 1.36
N CYS A 183 -1.07 -18.08 0.60
CA CYS A 183 -0.65 -17.51 -0.66
C CYS A 183 0.27 -16.30 -0.41
N ASN A 184 1.50 -16.34 -0.88
CA ASN A 184 2.48 -15.25 -0.73
C ASN A 184 2.12 -13.98 -1.52
N VAL A 185 1.10 -14.03 -2.39
CA VAL A 185 0.68 -12.89 -3.23
C VAL A 185 -0.57 -12.21 -2.69
N CYS A 186 -1.50 -12.93 -2.07
CA CYS A 186 -2.76 -12.37 -1.55
C CYS A 186 -3.08 -12.75 -0.11
N GLY A 187 -2.18 -13.43 0.60
CA GLY A 187 -2.36 -13.81 2.02
C GLY A 187 -3.43 -14.86 2.32
N ASN A 188 -4.25 -15.25 1.34
CA ASN A 188 -5.32 -16.24 1.54
C ASN A 188 -4.77 -17.57 2.04
N LYS A 189 -5.48 -18.18 3.01
CA LYS A 189 -5.23 -19.57 3.42
C LYS A 189 -5.51 -20.50 2.25
N LEU A 190 -4.50 -21.27 1.89
CA LEU A 190 -4.57 -22.40 0.98
C LEU A 190 -5.01 -23.61 1.79
N THR A 191 -5.95 -24.37 1.24
CA THR A 191 -6.46 -25.61 1.83
C THR A 191 -6.02 -26.78 0.95
N GLU A 192 -6.13 -28.00 1.44
CA GLU A 192 -5.86 -29.21 0.64
C GLU A 192 -6.75 -29.33 -0.62
N LYS A 193 -7.84 -28.55 -0.69
CA LYS A 193 -8.78 -28.52 -1.83
C LYS A 193 -8.49 -27.42 -2.84
N THR A 194 -7.53 -26.53 -2.56
CA THR A 194 -7.20 -25.42 -3.46
C THR A 194 -5.92 -25.74 -4.22
N ASP A 195 -5.95 -25.61 -5.55
CA ASP A 195 -4.75 -25.73 -6.36
C ASP A 195 -3.88 -24.47 -6.22
N PHE A 196 -2.57 -24.66 -6.18
CA PHE A 196 -1.61 -23.58 -6.01
C PHE A 196 -0.27 -23.92 -6.66
N VAL A 197 0.42 -22.88 -7.10
CA VAL A 197 1.79 -22.97 -7.61
C VAL A 197 2.75 -22.85 -6.45
N GLU A 198 3.58 -23.86 -6.26
CA GLU A 198 4.71 -23.83 -5.33
C GLU A 198 6.01 -23.56 -6.08
N ILE A 199 6.75 -22.55 -5.63
CA ILE A 199 8.06 -22.20 -6.17
C ILE A 199 9.08 -22.36 -5.05
N LYS A 200 9.99 -23.30 -5.24
CA LYS A 200 11.19 -23.45 -4.42
C LYS A 200 12.41 -23.11 -5.25
N LYS A 201 13.12 -22.06 -4.86
CA LYS A 201 14.30 -21.56 -5.57
C LYS A 201 15.51 -21.50 -4.65
N GLU A 202 16.47 -22.36 -4.93
CA GLU A 202 17.82 -22.29 -4.35
C GLU A 202 18.68 -21.36 -5.19
N TRP A 203 19.24 -20.33 -4.56
CA TRP A 203 20.06 -19.32 -5.20
C TRP A 203 21.54 -19.75 -5.18
N GLY A 204 22.14 -19.79 -6.37
CA GLY A 204 23.55 -20.15 -6.54
C GLY A 204 24.44 -18.92 -6.64
N TYR A 205 25.75 -19.18 -6.56
CA TYR A 205 26.89 -18.24 -6.49
C TYR A 205 26.88 -17.00 -7.41
N PHE A 206 26.09 -17.01 -8.48
CA PHE A 206 26.00 -15.90 -9.44
C PHE A 206 24.91 -14.88 -9.07
N SER A 207 24.35 -14.93 -7.86
CA SER A 207 23.30 -14.02 -7.42
C SER A 207 23.71 -13.27 -6.17
N ASN A 208 23.16 -12.09 -5.91
CA ASN A 208 23.38 -11.41 -4.62
C ASN A 208 22.60 -12.04 -3.45
N LYS A 209 22.13 -13.29 -3.61
CA LYS A 209 21.33 -14.08 -2.67
C LYS A 209 21.95 -15.46 -2.44
N ASP A 210 23.27 -15.56 -2.62
CA ASP A 210 23.98 -16.83 -2.50
C ASP A 210 23.64 -17.54 -1.20
N THR A 211 23.38 -18.85 -1.28
CA THR A 211 22.99 -19.73 -0.15
C THR A 211 21.57 -19.55 0.39
N GLU A 212 20.75 -18.67 -0.20
CA GLU A 212 19.35 -18.53 0.17
C GLU A 212 18.47 -19.56 -0.55
N ILE A 213 17.46 -20.07 0.16
CA ILE A 213 16.36 -20.88 -0.40
C ILE A 213 15.09 -20.07 -0.25
N HIS A 214 14.45 -19.73 -1.36
CA HIS A 214 13.17 -19.00 -1.36
C HIS A 214 12.06 -20.00 -1.63
N GLU A 215 11.11 -20.10 -0.71
CA GLU A 215 9.93 -20.96 -0.84
C GLU A 215 8.67 -20.10 -0.77
N LEU A 216 7.78 -20.26 -1.76
CA LEU A 216 6.53 -19.51 -1.83
C LEU A 216 5.43 -20.34 -2.50
N LYS A 217 4.20 -20.09 -2.08
CA LYS A 217 2.97 -20.69 -2.59
C LYS A 217 2.06 -19.59 -3.16
N ILE A 218 1.50 -19.81 -4.34
CA ILE A 218 0.67 -18.82 -5.05
C ILE A 218 -0.63 -19.48 -5.47
N CYS A 219 -1.79 -18.96 -5.02
CA CYS A 219 -3.08 -19.48 -5.48
C CYS A 219 -3.29 -19.23 -6.98
N GLU A 220 -4.12 -20.06 -7.61
CA GLU A 220 -4.46 -19.98 -9.05
C GLU A 220 -4.84 -18.56 -9.51
N ARG A 221 -5.73 -17.88 -8.78
CA ARG A 221 -6.13 -16.49 -9.09
C ARG A 221 -4.94 -15.52 -9.11
N CYS A 222 -3.98 -15.71 -8.22
CA CYS A 222 -2.79 -14.87 -8.16
C CYS A 222 -1.78 -15.22 -9.25
N TYR A 223 -1.65 -16.50 -9.57
CA TYR A 223 -0.86 -16.96 -10.71
C TYR A 223 -1.36 -16.31 -12.01
N ASP A 224 -2.66 -16.38 -12.29
CA ASP A 224 -3.28 -15.76 -13.47
C ASP A 224 -3.02 -14.26 -13.58
N ARG A 225 -3.01 -13.57 -12.43
CA ARG A 225 -2.72 -12.14 -12.37
C ARG A 225 -1.25 -11.84 -12.67
N ILE A 226 -0.34 -12.69 -12.22
CA ILE A 226 1.11 -12.54 -12.42
C ILE A 226 1.49 -12.85 -13.86
N VAL A 227 1.00 -13.95 -14.43
CA VAL A 227 1.36 -14.35 -15.81
C VAL A 227 0.89 -13.34 -16.85
N LYS A 228 -0.19 -12.58 -16.58
CA LYS A 228 -0.63 -11.45 -17.41
C LYS A 228 0.39 -10.30 -17.48
N GLN A 229 1.34 -10.24 -16.55
CA GLN A 229 2.40 -9.23 -16.52
C GLN A 229 3.68 -9.70 -17.22
N PHE A 230 3.77 -10.99 -17.61
CA PHE A 230 4.96 -11.50 -18.28
C PHE A 230 5.01 -11.00 -19.72
N GLU A 231 6.20 -10.58 -20.15
CA GLU A 231 6.46 -10.24 -21.55
C GLU A 231 6.36 -11.48 -22.45
N VAL A 232 6.72 -12.66 -21.90
CA VAL A 232 6.55 -13.96 -22.54
C VAL A 232 5.68 -14.85 -21.65
N PRO A 233 4.49 -15.30 -22.12
CA PRO A 233 3.60 -16.12 -21.32
C PRO A 233 4.21 -17.51 -21.03
N PRO A 234 3.77 -18.19 -19.95
CA PRO A 234 4.21 -19.54 -19.66
C PRO A 234 3.82 -20.52 -20.79
N LYS A 235 4.71 -21.47 -21.08
CA LYS A 235 4.42 -22.54 -22.04
C LYS A 235 3.44 -23.53 -21.41
N VAL A 236 2.25 -23.66 -22.02
CA VAL A 236 1.22 -24.62 -21.59
C VAL A 236 1.34 -25.89 -22.45
N THR A 237 1.37 -27.07 -21.82
CA THR A 237 1.34 -28.37 -22.49
C THR A 237 0.20 -29.19 -21.90
N GLU A 238 -0.70 -29.69 -22.74
CA GLU A 238 -1.79 -30.56 -22.28
C GLU A 238 -1.25 -31.90 -21.84
N LYS A 239 -1.59 -32.30 -20.62
CA LYS A 239 -1.28 -33.62 -20.09
C LYS A 239 -2.48 -34.51 -20.39
N ASN A 240 -2.40 -35.31 -21.45
CA ASN A 240 -3.42 -36.31 -21.72
C ASN A 240 -3.39 -37.36 -20.60
N GLU A 241 -4.41 -37.38 -19.75
CA GLU A 241 -4.60 -38.44 -18.78
C GLU A 241 -4.91 -39.74 -19.54
N ILE A 242 -3.91 -40.61 -19.63
CA ILE A 242 -4.15 -42.02 -19.93
C ILE A 242 -4.82 -42.59 -18.68
N LEU A 243 -6.15 -42.59 -18.66
CA LEU A 243 -6.95 -43.35 -17.70
C LEU A 243 -6.49 -44.81 -17.79
N SER A 244 -5.73 -45.24 -16.76
CA SER A 244 -5.28 -46.61 -16.55
C SER A 244 -6.08 -47.23 -15.42
#